data_AF-A0A0D7EQI5-F1
#
_entry.id   AF-A0A0D7EQI5-F1
#
_cell.length_a   1.000
_cell.length_b   1.000
_cell.length_c   1.000
_cell.angle_alpha   90.00
_cell.angle_beta   90.00
_cell.angle_gamma   90.00
#
_symmetry.space_group_name_H-M   'P 1'
#
loop_
_entity.id
_entity.type
_entity.pdbx_description
1 polymer ?
#
loop_
_entity_poly.entity_id
_entity_poly.type
_entity_poly.pdbx_seq_one_letter_code
_entity_poly.pdbx_strand_id
1 'polypeptide(L)'
;QEIVHVAGHDPRPMESMLILFGLLGVAAGAFHWGSSGIYIDIKQTLAEFLVNHGVMWPLETAAPWWVLTNYPDLNDVMTLLDGAVLIGYLLAMAAAIGGAVAACAALSTRLLGRWSSARFHHLVQSFIPIAACGVFLGLSMTTVSLLRNDGLVFGFVEPLRAAMLIGAGAWSLWLGWQISGLYAAPARRIAAMVPLLVAVSLSAAVWARLFWSL
;
A
#
# COMPACT_ATOMS: atom_id res chain seq x y z
N GLN A 1 20.04 13.68 -0.50
CA GLN A 1 20.29 15.09 -0.87
C GLN A 1 19.13 15.62 -1.69
N GLU A 2 18.77 14.98 -2.81
CA GLU A 2 17.64 15.40 -3.66
C GLU A 2 16.27 15.42 -2.93
N ILE A 3 15.88 14.32 -2.27
CA ILE A 3 14.60 14.24 -1.54
C ILE A 3 14.48 15.30 -0.45
N VAL A 4 15.57 15.68 0.20
CA VAL A 4 15.57 16.60 1.35
C VAL A 4 15.66 18.06 0.91
N HIS A 5 16.44 18.38 -0.12
CA HIS A 5 16.72 19.77 -0.50
C HIS A 5 16.01 20.24 -1.78
N VAL A 6 15.66 19.32 -2.69
CA VAL A 6 15.11 19.65 -4.01
C VAL A 6 13.60 19.45 -4.07
N ALA A 7 13.09 18.36 -3.50
CA ALA A 7 11.66 18.01 -3.60
C ALA A 7 10.70 19.03 -2.96
N GLY A 8 11.17 19.88 -2.05
CA GLY A 8 10.40 20.98 -1.47
C GLY A 8 10.28 22.23 -2.37
N HIS A 9 11.17 22.39 -3.35
CA HIS A 9 11.20 23.54 -4.26
C HIS A 9 10.42 23.30 -5.55
N ASP A 10 10.31 22.04 -5.99
CA ASP A 10 9.49 21.62 -7.14
C ASP A 10 8.50 20.51 -6.70
N PRO A 11 7.40 20.87 -6.02
CA PRO A 11 6.43 19.90 -5.57
C PRO A 11 5.71 19.28 -6.76
N ARG A 12 5.83 17.95 -6.93
CA ARG A 12 5.15 17.18 -7.98
C ARG A 12 3.96 16.40 -7.38
N PRO A 13 2.71 16.89 -7.53
CA PRO A 13 1.54 16.28 -6.89
C PRO A 13 1.29 14.83 -7.35
N MET A 14 1.58 14.54 -8.62
CA MET A 14 1.45 13.20 -9.18
C MET A 14 2.35 12.18 -8.48
N GLU A 15 3.55 12.57 -8.06
CA GLU A 15 4.44 11.69 -7.30
C GLU A 15 3.90 11.42 -5.90
N SER A 16 3.34 12.44 -5.25
CA SER A 16 2.67 12.26 -3.96
C SER A 16 1.48 11.31 -4.08
N MET A 17 0.68 11.44 -5.15
CA MET A 17 -0.44 10.52 -5.41
C MET A 17 0.06 9.10 -5.68
N LEU A 18 1.13 8.94 -6.46
CA LEU A 18 1.72 7.64 -6.74
C LEU A 18 2.25 6.96 -5.46
N ILE A 19 2.91 7.71 -4.57
CA ILE A 19 3.40 7.17 -3.29
C ILE A 19 2.23 6.76 -2.40
N LEU A 20 1.27 7.66 -2.17
CA LEU A 20 0.19 7.46 -1.20
C LEU A 20 -0.84 6.43 -1.67
N PHE A 21 -1.35 6.59 -2.89
CA PHE A 21 -2.45 5.77 -3.40
C PHE A 21 -1.96 4.65 -4.28
N GLY A 22 -0.88 4.83 -5.03
CA GLY A 22 -0.31 3.78 -5.87
C GLY A 22 0.45 2.73 -5.07
N LEU A 23 1.59 3.12 -4.48
CA LEU A 23 2.53 2.21 -3.83
C LEU A 23 2.05 1.76 -2.45
N LEU A 24 1.60 2.67 -1.60
CA LEU A 24 1.11 2.32 -0.26
C LEU A 24 -0.33 1.79 -0.27
N GLY A 25 -1.12 2.14 -1.28
CA GLY A 25 -2.54 1.81 -1.38
C GLY A 25 -2.83 0.63 -2.32
N VAL A 26 -2.83 0.89 -3.63
CA VAL A 26 -3.18 -0.09 -4.68
C VAL A 26 -2.26 -1.30 -4.63
N ALA A 27 -0.94 -1.10 -4.55
CA ALA A 27 0.00 -2.22 -4.53
C ALA A 27 -0.21 -3.09 -3.28
N ALA A 28 -0.41 -2.49 -2.11
CA ALA A 28 -0.78 -3.23 -0.91
C ALA A 28 -2.07 -4.03 -1.11
N GLY A 29 -3.14 -3.41 -1.65
CA GLY A 29 -4.38 -4.10 -1.98
C GLY A 29 -4.16 -5.29 -2.94
N ALA A 30 -3.30 -5.12 -3.94
CA ALA A 30 -3.00 -6.13 -4.95
C ALA A 30 -2.22 -7.33 -4.41
N PHE A 31 -1.49 -7.19 -3.29
CA PHE A 31 -0.89 -8.35 -2.62
C PHE A 31 -1.84 -9.01 -1.61
N HIS A 32 -2.78 -8.25 -1.05
CA HIS A 32 -3.70 -8.74 0.01
C HIS A 32 -4.98 -9.40 -0.50
N TRP A 33 -5.46 -9.08 -1.71
CA TRP A 33 -6.80 -9.50 -2.14
C TRP A 33 -7.02 -11.02 -2.11
N GLY A 34 -6.02 -11.81 -2.55
CA GLY A 34 -6.16 -13.26 -2.72
C GLY A 34 -6.37 -14.03 -1.40
N SER A 35 -5.94 -13.46 -0.27
CA SER A 35 -6.11 -14.06 1.06
C SER A 35 -7.10 -13.29 1.96
N SER A 36 -7.75 -12.25 1.42
CA SER A 36 -8.62 -11.37 2.20
C SER A 36 -10.01 -11.97 2.40
N GLY A 37 -10.35 -12.32 3.65
CA GLY A 37 -11.69 -12.77 4.01
C GLY A 37 -12.79 -11.76 3.64
N ILE A 38 -12.51 -10.46 3.80
CA ILE A 38 -13.44 -9.37 3.44
C ILE A 38 -13.75 -9.40 1.93
N TYR A 39 -12.75 -9.65 1.09
CA TYR A 39 -12.96 -9.78 -0.36
C TYR A 39 -13.87 -10.96 -0.68
N ILE A 40 -13.62 -12.11 -0.04
CA ILE A 40 -14.41 -13.33 -0.23
C ILE A 40 -15.87 -13.11 0.22
N ASP A 41 -16.09 -12.51 1.40
CA ASP A 41 -17.42 -12.26 1.96
C ASP A 41 -18.23 -11.30 1.08
N ILE A 42 -17.61 -10.21 0.60
CA ILE A 42 -18.27 -9.25 -0.31
C ILE A 42 -18.64 -9.93 -1.62
N LYS A 43 -17.72 -10.71 -2.20
CA LYS A 43 -17.96 -11.46 -3.44
C LYS A 43 -19.14 -12.42 -3.27
N GLN A 44 -19.17 -13.19 -2.18
CA GLN A 44 -20.25 -14.14 -1.90
C GLN A 44 -21.59 -13.43 -1.71
N THR A 45 -21.61 -12.35 -0.91
CA THR A 45 -22.83 -11.55 -0.67
C THR A 45 -23.40 -10.97 -1.96
N LEU A 46 -22.54 -10.43 -2.83
CA LEU A 46 -22.95 -9.89 -4.12
C LEU A 46 -23.42 -10.99 -5.08
N ALA A 47 -22.75 -12.13 -5.11
CA ALA A 47 -23.17 -13.28 -5.90
C ALA A 47 -24.57 -13.77 -5.49
N GLU A 48 -24.81 -13.95 -4.19
CA GLU A 48 -26.12 -14.34 -3.65
C GLU A 48 -27.20 -13.31 -3.99
N PHE A 49 -26.89 -12.01 -3.83
CA PHE A 49 -27.80 -10.94 -4.20
C PHE A 49 -28.21 -11.00 -5.68
N LEU A 50 -27.23 -11.17 -6.58
CA LEU A 50 -27.46 -11.24 -8.02
C LEU A 50 -28.29 -12.46 -8.41
N VAL A 51 -27.97 -13.63 -7.85
CA VAL A 51 -28.73 -14.87 -8.07
C VAL A 51 -30.17 -14.71 -7.59
N ASN A 52 -30.40 -14.14 -6.41
CA ASN A 52 -31.74 -13.90 -5.86
C ASN A 52 -32.60 -12.95 -6.72
N HIS A 53 -31.96 -12.09 -7.52
CA HIS A 53 -32.62 -11.18 -8.46
C HIS A 53 -32.68 -11.73 -9.90
N GLY A 54 -32.26 -12.98 -10.12
CA GLY A 54 -32.26 -13.61 -11.45
C GLY A 54 -31.22 -13.05 -12.41
N VAL A 55 -30.17 -12.39 -11.91
CA VAL A 55 -29.12 -11.77 -12.73
C VAL A 55 -27.87 -12.66 -12.73
N MET A 56 -27.73 -13.49 -13.77
CA MET A 56 -26.64 -14.49 -13.84
C MET A 56 -25.43 -14.05 -14.66
N TRP A 57 -25.61 -13.12 -15.60
CA TRP A 57 -24.56 -12.75 -16.56
C TRP A 57 -23.22 -12.33 -15.91
N PRO A 58 -23.14 -11.62 -14.76
CA PRO A 58 -21.84 -11.23 -14.19
C PRO A 58 -21.06 -12.43 -13.64
N LEU A 59 -21.75 -13.51 -13.27
CA LEU A 59 -21.18 -14.74 -12.72
C LEU A 59 -20.74 -15.70 -13.82
N GLU A 60 -21.34 -15.63 -15.00
CA GLU A 60 -21.06 -16.55 -16.11
C GLU A 60 -20.09 -15.97 -17.13
N THR A 61 -20.06 -14.64 -17.27
CA THR A 61 -19.25 -13.98 -18.30
C THR A 61 -17.79 -13.93 -17.87
N ALA A 62 -16.93 -14.60 -18.64
CA ALA A 62 -15.48 -14.45 -18.55
C ALA A 62 -14.98 -13.37 -19.51
N ALA A 63 -14.01 -12.56 -19.09
CA ALA A 63 -13.33 -11.62 -19.97
C ALA A 63 -12.17 -12.31 -20.71
N PRO A 64 -11.63 -11.72 -21.79
CA PRO A 64 -10.40 -12.22 -22.41
C PRO A 64 -9.23 -12.24 -21.42
N TRP A 65 -8.30 -13.19 -21.59
CA TRP A 65 -7.16 -13.40 -20.69
C TRP A 65 -6.27 -12.17 -20.45
N TRP A 66 -6.27 -11.21 -21.39
CA TRP A 66 -5.52 -9.95 -21.28
C TRP A 66 -6.24 -8.89 -20.42
N VAL A 67 -7.48 -9.13 -19.99
CA VAL A 67 -8.24 -8.28 -19.06
C VAL A 67 -8.35 -8.94 -17.69
N LEU A 68 -8.89 -10.16 -17.65
CA LEU A 68 -9.04 -10.98 -16.45
C LEU A 68 -8.50 -12.37 -16.74
N THR A 69 -7.97 -13.02 -15.72
CA THR A 69 -7.44 -14.39 -15.83
C THR A 69 -8.47 -15.32 -16.47
N ASN A 70 -8.09 -16.02 -17.53
CA ASN A 70 -8.97 -16.92 -18.28
C ASN A 70 -8.18 -18.11 -18.83
N TYR A 71 -7.90 -19.06 -17.94
CA TYR A 71 -7.23 -20.33 -18.21
C TYR A 71 -8.12 -21.50 -17.78
N PRO A 72 -9.14 -21.87 -18.58
CA PRO A 72 -10.13 -22.89 -18.22
C PRO A 72 -9.50 -24.27 -17.97
N ASP A 73 -8.45 -24.62 -18.71
CA ASP A 73 -7.73 -25.89 -18.57
C ASP A 73 -7.05 -26.05 -17.19
N LEU A 74 -6.82 -24.93 -16.49
CA LEU A 74 -6.21 -24.88 -15.16
C LEU A 74 -7.23 -24.59 -14.06
N ASN A 75 -8.53 -24.52 -14.39
CA ASN A 75 -9.60 -24.06 -13.50
C ASN A 75 -9.34 -22.67 -12.89
N ASP A 76 -8.64 -21.80 -13.63
CA ASP A 76 -8.29 -20.45 -13.20
C ASP A 76 -8.96 -19.43 -14.13
N VAL A 77 -10.23 -19.13 -13.84
CA VAL A 77 -11.06 -18.19 -14.61
C VAL A 77 -11.69 -17.18 -13.65
N MET A 78 -11.48 -15.90 -13.93
CA MET A 78 -12.13 -14.80 -13.24
C MET A 78 -13.32 -14.28 -14.05
N THR A 79 -14.47 -14.23 -13.38
CA THR A 79 -15.74 -13.71 -13.92
C THR A 79 -15.74 -12.17 -13.91
N LEU A 80 -16.69 -11.54 -14.60
CA LEU A 80 -16.87 -10.09 -14.51
C LEU A 80 -17.20 -9.62 -13.10
N LEU A 81 -17.94 -10.41 -12.31
CA LEU A 81 -18.16 -10.14 -10.89
C LEU A 81 -16.83 -10.11 -10.12
N ASP A 82 -15.96 -11.09 -10.36
CA ASP A 82 -14.64 -11.16 -9.70
C ASP A 82 -13.79 -9.94 -10.01
N GLY A 83 -13.74 -9.55 -11.29
CA GLY A 83 -13.02 -8.35 -11.72
C GLY A 83 -13.58 -7.08 -11.07
N ALA A 84 -14.90 -6.93 -11.03
CA ALA A 84 -15.55 -5.76 -10.44
C ALA A 84 -15.29 -5.65 -8.92
N VAL A 85 -15.42 -6.77 -8.20
CA VAL A 85 -15.15 -6.81 -6.74
C VAL A 85 -13.67 -6.58 -6.47
N LEU A 86 -12.77 -7.13 -7.28
CA LEU A 86 -11.34 -6.89 -7.17
C LEU A 86 -11.01 -5.40 -7.32
N ILE A 87 -11.51 -4.75 -8.39
CA ILE A 87 -11.29 -3.31 -8.61
C ILE A 87 -11.84 -2.50 -7.43
N GLY A 88 -13.05 -2.80 -6.97
CA GLY A 88 -13.65 -2.15 -5.81
C GLY A 88 -12.80 -2.30 -4.54
N TYR A 89 -12.28 -3.50 -4.29
CA TYR A 89 -11.40 -3.79 -3.16
C TYR A 89 -10.08 -3.00 -3.25
N LEU A 90 -9.44 -2.97 -4.43
CA LEU A 90 -8.20 -2.22 -4.65
C LEU A 90 -8.40 -0.72 -4.42
N LEU A 91 -9.50 -0.15 -4.94
CA LEU A 91 -9.83 1.26 -4.75
C LEU A 91 -10.16 1.57 -3.28
N ALA A 92 -10.91 0.71 -2.61
CA ALA A 92 -11.24 0.87 -1.20
C ALA A 92 -9.97 0.83 -0.32
N MET A 93 -9.08 -0.14 -0.56
CA MET A 93 -7.80 -0.25 0.14
C MET A 93 -6.92 0.98 -0.12
N ALA A 94 -6.83 1.41 -1.38
CA ALA A 94 -6.05 2.58 -1.75
C ALA A 94 -6.57 3.85 -1.08
N ALA A 95 -7.89 4.07 -1.08
CA ALA A 95 -8.52 5.19 -0.40
C ALA A 95 -8.31 5.13 1.11
N ALA A 96 -8.46 3.96 1.73
CA ALA A 96 -8.33 3.79 3.18
C ALA A 96 -6.89 4.01 3.65
N ILE A 97 -5.92 3.27 3.10
CA ILE A 97 -4.52 3.34 3.53
C ILE A 97 -3.86 4.63 3.04
N GLY A 98 -3.99 4.95 1.75
CA GLY A 98 -3.45 6.17 1.17
C GLY A 98 -4.05 7.42 1.81
N GLY A 99 -5.35 7.42 2.09
CA GLY A 99 -6.04 8.49 2.79
C GLY A 99 -5.59 8.65 4.25
N ALA A 100 -5.43 7.55 4.98
CA ALA A 100 -4.94 7.59 6.37
C ALA A 100 -3.50 8.12 6.47
N VAL A 101 -2.60 7.67 5.59
CA VAL A 101 -1.22 8.17 5.51
C VAL A 101 -1.20 9.63 5.07
N ALA A 102 -2.03 10.02 4.09
CA ALA A 102 -2.17 11.40 3.66
C ALA A 102 -2.67 12.31 4.80
N ALA A 103 -3.66 11.86 5.57
CA ALA A 103 -4.17 12.59 6.73
C ALA A 103 -3.08 12.81 7.79
N CYS A 104 -2.24 11.81 8.04
CA CYS A 104 -1.09 11.92 8.94
C CYS A 104 -0.05 12.92 8.42
N ALA A 105 0.27 12.89 7.12
CA ALA A 105 1.18 13.85 6.50
C ALA A 105 0.60 15.28 6.51
N ALA A 106 -0.72 15.42 6.31
CA ALA A 106 -1.42 16.69 6.38
C ALA A 106 -1.42 17.26 7.81
N LEU A 107 -1.66 16.41 8.81
CA LEU A 107 -1.57 16.80 10.23
C LEU A 107 -0.16 17.25 10.58
N SER A 108 0.86 16.49 10.17
CA SER A 108 2.28 16.85 10.36
C SER A 108 2.62 18.20 9.71
N THR A 109 2.10 18.44 8.51
CA THR A 109 2.24 19.71 7.78
C THR A 109 1.70 20.90 8.58
N ARG A 110 0.52 20.73 9.21
CA ARG A 110 -0.12 21.74 10.06
C ARG A 110 0.61 21.93 11.40
N LEU A 111 1.17 20.87 11.98
CA LEU A 111 1.95 20.96 13.21
C LEU A 111 3.27 21.73 13.02
N LEU A 112 3.84 21.69 11.81
CA LEU A 112 5.02 22.49 11.45
C LEU A 112 4.70 23.99 11.24
N GLY A 113 3.43 24.38 11.09
CA GLY A 113 3.01 25.77 10.95
C GLY A 113 1.78 25.93 10.05
N ARG A 114 1.62 27.10 9.41
CA ARG A 114 0.54 27.33 8.43
C ARG A 114 0.60 26.29 7.31
N TRP A 115 -0.57 25.91 6.80
CA TRP A 115 -0.69 24.96 5.70
C TRP A 115 0.10 25.43 4.47
N SER A 116 0.84 24.50 3.87
CA SER A 116 1.56 24.70 2.61
C SER A 116 1.53 23.40 1.82
N SER A 117 1.00 23.46 0.59
CA SER A 117 0.95 22.29 -0.29
C SER A 117 2.36 21.78 -0.61
N ALA A 118 3.32 22.67 -0.82
CA ALA A 118 4.72 22.30 -1.06
C ALA A 118 5.30 21.49 0.10
N ARG A 119 5.04 21.90 1.35
CA ARG A 119 5.49 21.16 2.54
C ARG A 119 4.80 19.79 2.64
N PHE A 120 3.51 19.73 2.35
CA PHE A 120 2.78 18.45 2.33
C PHE A 120 3.42 17.47 1.34
N HIS A 121 3.61 17.89 0.08
CA HIS A 121 4.23 17.04 -0.94
C HIS A 121 5.65 16.64 -0.55
N HIS A 122 6.43 17.55 0.03
CA HIS A 122 7.78 17.26 0.50
C HIS A 122 7.80 16.20 1.62
N LEU A 123 6.89 16.29 2.60
CA LEU A 123 6.76 15.26 3.64
C LEU A 123 6.33 13.91 3.07
N VAL A 124 5.44 13.89 2.06
CA VAL A 124 5.02 12.62 1.43
C VAL A 124 6.22 11.89 0.79
N GLN A 125 7.19 12.61 0.26
CA GLN A 125 8.41 12.02 -0.30
C GLN A 125 9.26 11.28 0.75
N SER A 126 9.06 11.56 2.05
CA SER A 126 9.73 10.79 3.10
C SER A 126 9.25 9.35 3.17
N PHE A 127 8.09 9.00 2.60
CA PHE A 127 7.56 7.64 2.60
C PHE A 127 8.08 6.78 1.43
N ILE A 128 8.90 7.32 0.51
CA ILE A 128 9.47 6.55 -0.60
C ILE A 128 10.15 5.26 -0.11
N PRO A 129 11.02 5.26 0.93
CA PRO A 129 11.73 4.05 1.32
C PRO A 129 10.79 2.93 1.75
N ILE A 130 9.80 3.21 2.60
CA ILE A 130 8.82 2.19 3.05
C ILE A 130 7.90 1.74 1.92
N ALA A 131 7.49 2.65 1.03
CA ALA A 131 6.66 2.32 -0.14
C ALA A 131 7.40 1.40 -1.11
N ALA A 132 8.65 1.74 -1.47
CA ALA A 132 9.48 0.94 -2.36
C ALA A 132 9.84 -0.42 -1.75
N CYS A 133 10.20 -0.44 -0.46
CA CYS A 133 10.49 -1.67 0.28
C CYS A 133 9.27 -2.60 0.30
N GLY A 134 8.08 -2.08 0.59
CA GLY A 134 6.84 -2.85 0.59
C GLY A 134 6.59 -3.55 -0.75
N VAL A 135 6.63 -2.80 -1.85
CA VAL A 135 6.44 -3.36 -3.20
C VAL A 135 7.52 -4.39 -3.53
N PHE A 136 8.78 -4.12 -3.21
CA PHE A 136 9.87 -5.08 -3.42
C PHE A 136 9.62 -6.39 -2.66
N LEU A 137 9.25 -6.30 -1.39
CA LEU A 137 8.95 -7.46 -0.55
C LEU A 137 7.72 -8.22 -1.09
N GLY A 138 6.66 -7.52 -1.47
CA GLY A 138 5.45 -8.09 -2.07
C GLY A 138 5.74 -8.86 -3.36
N LEU A 139 6.52 -8.29 -4.27
CA LEU A 139 6.92 -8.95 -5.52
C LEU A 139 7.81 -10.17 -5.26
N SER A 140 8.71 -10.11 -4.28
CA SER A 140 9.57 -11.24 -3.93
C SER A 140 8.80 -12.41 -3.30
N MET A 141 7.58 -12.17 -2.79
CA MET A 141 6.79 -13.17 -2.10
C MET A 141 6.46 -14.35 -3.00
N THR A 142 6.02 -14.11 -4.23
CA THR A 142 5.63 -15.17 -5.18
C THR A 142 6.81 -16.06 -5.51
N THR A 143 7.97 -15.48 -5.81
CA THR A 143 9.22 -16.22 -6.06
C THR A 143 9.62 -17.09 -4.87
N VAL A 144 9.58 -16.54 -3.65
CA VAL A 144 9.90 -17.32 -2.45
C VAL A 144 8.91 -18.45 -2.23
N SER A 145 7.61 -18.21 -2.46
CA SER A 145 6.58 -19.24 -2.32
C SER A 145 6.77 -20.37 -3.33
N LEU A 146 7.11 -20.06 -4.58
CA LEU A 146 7.42 -21.07 -5.60
C LEU A 146 8.62 -21.94 -5.19
N LEU A 147 9.74 -21.32 -4.80
CA LEU A 147 10.93 -22.05 -4.36
C LEU A 147 10.64 -22.91 -3.11
N ARG A 148 9.79 -22.43 -2.20
CA ARG A 148 9.37 -23.19 -1.02
C ARG A 148 8.52 -24.40 -1.40
N ASN A 149 7.65 -24.27 -2.40
CA ASN A 149 6.86 -25.39 -2.93
C ASN A 149 7.75 -26.44 -3.63
N ASP A 150 8.89 -26.02 -4.19
CA ASP A 150 9.92 -26.91 -4.74
C ASP A 150 10.83 -27.55 -3.67
N GLY A 151 10.55 -27.31 -2.38
CA GLY A 151 11.26 -27.91 -1.24
C GLY A 151 12.44 -27.10 -0.71
N LEU A 152 12.70 -25.90 -1.22
CA LEU A 152 13.77 -25.03 -0.72
C LEU A 152 13.30 -24.21 0.48
N VAL A 153 13.85 -24.51 1.66
CA VAL A 153 13.50 -23.81 2.90
C VAL A 153 14.53 -22.71 3.20
N PHE A 154 14.07 -21.46 3.28
CA PHE A 154 14.92 -20.31 3.59
C PHE A 154 14.60 -19.72 4.97
N GLY A 155 15.32 -20.18 6.00
CA GLY A 155 15.15 -19.65 7.37
C GLY A 155 15.54 -18.17 7.53
N PHE A 156 16.33 -17.61 6.61
CA PHE A 156 16.77 -16.21 6.68
C PHE A 156 15.77 -15.21 6.07
N VAL A 157 14.76 -15.67 5.31
CA VAL A 157 13.89 -14.76 4.56
C VAL A 157 13.00 -13.94 5.48
N GLU A 158 12.42 -14.55 6.51
CA GLU A 158 11.58 -13.84 7.47
C GLU A 158 12.33 -12.75 8.25
N PRO A 159 13.50 -13.02 8.88
CA PRO A 159 14.26 -11.96 9.54
C PRO A 159 14.76 -10.90 8.56
N LEU A 160 15.08 -11.26 7.31
CA LEU A 160 15.46 -10.28 6.29
C LEU A 160 14.29 -9.34 5.94
N ARG A 161 13.07 -9.87 5.73
CA ARG A 161 11.87 -9.05 5.48
C ARG A 161 11.62 -8.07 6.63
N ALA A 162 11.71 -8.55 7.88
CA ALA A 162 11.54 -7.72 9.06
C ALA A 162 12.61 -6.62 9.13
N ALA A 163 13.89 -6.97 8.92
CA ALA A 163 14.99 -6.02 8.93
C ALA A 163 14.85 -4.95 7.83
N MET A 164 14.45 -5.35 6.63
CA MET A 164 14.19 -4.42 5.52
C MET A 164 13.04 -3.47 5.84
N LEU A 165 11.92 -3.97 6.37
CA LEU A 165 10.76 -3.15 6.68
C LEU A 165 11.04 -2.17 7.83
N ILE A 166 11.72 -2.62 8.89
CA ILE A 166 12.16 -1.77 10.01
C ILE A 166 13.16 -0.73 9.51
N GLY A 167 14.15 -1.14 8.71
CA GLY A 167 15.16 -0.24 8.15
C GLY A 167 14.55 0.82 7.24
N ALA A 168 13.63 0.43 6.36
CA ALA A 168 12.90 1.35 5.48
C ALA A 168 11.97 2.30 6.25
N GLY A 169 11.31 1.81 7.30
CA GLY A 169 10.51 2.63 8.20
C GLY A 169 11.36 3.66 8.95
N ALA A 170 12.48 3.22 9.55
CA ALA A 170 13.43 4.10 10.24
C ALA A 170 14.02 5.16 9.29
N TRP A 171 14.36 4.76 8.06
CA TRP A 171 14.82 5.69 7.04
C TRP A 171 13.72 6.70 6.66
N SER A 172 12.48 6.26 6.49
CA SER A 172 11.35 7.14 6.19
C SER A 172 11.14 8.20 7.28
N LEU A 173 11.27 7.81 8.56
CA LEU A 173 11.20 8.73 9.69
C LEU A 173 12.41 9.66 9.77
N TRP A 174 13.60 9.15 9.47
CA TRP A 174 14.81 9.97 9.41
C TRP A 174 14.69 11.04 8.31
N LEU A 175 14.16 10.71 7.13
CA LEU A 175 13.87 11.69 6.08
C LEU A 175 12.83 12.71 6.54
N GLY A 176 11.72 12.26 7.16
CA GLY A 176 10.70 13.15 7.71
C GLY A 176 11.27 14.11 8.77
N TRP A 177 12.20 13.63 9.60
CA TRP A 177 12.95 14.45 10.55
C TRP A 177 13.81 15.48 9.81
N GLN A 178 14.61 15.09 8.82
CA GLN A 178 15.44 16.03 8.04
C GLN A 178 14.58 17.11 7.35
N ILE A 179 13.49 16.71 6.69
CA ILE A 179 12.57 17.60 5.98
C ILE A 179 11.90 18.58 6.93
N SER A 180 11.40 18.10 8.07
CA SER A 180 10.77 18.97 9.08
C SER A 180 11.73 19.99 9.68
N GLY A 181 13.04 19.66 9.75
CA GLY A 181 14.10 20.57 10.18
C GLY A 181 14.31 21.78 9.28
N LEU A 182 13.87 21.72 8.02
CA LEU A 182 13.93 22.84 7.07
C LEU A 182 12.84 23.89 7.31
N TYR A 183 11.76 23.51 8.00
CA TYR A 183 10.54 24.31 8.08
C TYR A 183 10.22 24.86 9.48
N ALA A 184 10.76 24.25 10.55
CA ALA A 184 10.37 24.63 11.90
C ALA A 184 11.46 24.39 12.96
N ALA A 185 11.32 25.12 14.07
CA ALA A 185 12.13 24.97 15.27
C ALA A 185 11.92 23.59 15.96
N PRO A 186 12.84 23.15 16.85
CA PRO A 186 12.91 21.77 17.35
C PRO A 186 11.63 21.26 18.03
N ALA A 187 10.90 22.11 18.78
CA ALA A 187 9.69 21.69 19.50
C ALA A 187 8.54 21.30 18.56
N ARG A 188 8.31 22.10 17.49
CA ARG A 188 7.27 21.80 16.49
C ARG A 188 7.64 20.59 15.63
N ARG A 189 8.95 20.37 15.44
CA ARG A 189 9.50 19.21 14.75
C ARG A 189 9.13 17.91 15.46
N ILE A 190 9.30 17.85 16.77
CA ILE A 190 8.94 16.66 17.58
C ILE A 190 7.43 16.37 17.48
N ALA A 191 6.59 17.41 17.61
CA ALA A 191 5.15 17.24 17.46
C ALA A 191 4.76 16.69 16.08
N ALA A 192 5.39 17.19 15.01
CA ALA A 192 5.14 16.73 13.64
C ALA A 192 5.67 15.31 13.36
N MET A 193 6.57 14.76 14.18
CA MET A 193 7.01 13.38 14.03
C MET A 193 5.99 12.36 14.51
N VAL A 194 5.09 12.74 15.44
CA VAL A 194 4.10 11.81 15.99
C VAL A 194 3.16 11.26 14.90
N PRO A 195 2.53 12.08 14.04
CA PRO A 195 1.69 11.54 12.98
C PRO A 195 2.51 10.84 11.88
N LEU A 196 3.75 11.27 11.61
CA LEU A 196 4.63 10.55 10.67
C LEU A 196 4.99 9.14 11.17
N LEU A 197 5.22 8.99 12.47
CA LEU A 197 5.41 7.68 13.10
C LEU A 197 4.18 6.81 12.91
N VAL A 198 2.99 7.33 13.18
CA VAL A 198 1.72 6.62 12.95
C VAL A 198 1.58 6.19 11.49
N ALA A 199 1.90 7.07 10.53
CA ALA A 199 1.83 6.77 9.10
C ALA A 199 2.79 5.63 8.70
N VAL A 200 4.03 5.68 9.17
CA VAL A 200 5.05 4.65 8.91
C VAL A 200 4.66 3.34 9.57
N SER A 201 4.21 3.37 10.83
CA SER A 201 3.77 2.17 11.55
C SER A 201 2.54 1.53 10.90
N LEU A 202 1.56 2.33 10.46
CA LEU A 202 0.40 1.84 9.72
C LEU A 202 0.83 1.15 8.42
N SER A 203 1.69 1.81 7.64
CA SER A 203 2.22 1.26 6.39
C SER A 203 2.99 -0.05 6.64
N ALA A 204 3.85 -0.07 7.66
CA ALA A 204 4.58 -1.27 8.05
C ALA A 204 3.64 -2.39 8.50
N ALA A 205 2.58 -2.08 9.27
CA ALA A 205 1.60 -3.08 9.72
C ALA A 205 0.83 -3.71 8.55
N VAL A 206 0.47 -2.91 7.53
CA VAL A 206 -0.17 -3.42 6.31
C VAL A 206 0.73 -4.44 5.61
N TRP A 207 2.01 -4.14 5.43
CA TRP A 207 2.97 -5.08 4.84
C TRP A 207 3.29 -6.26 5.75
N ALA A 208 3.34 -6.05 7.06
CA ALA A 208 3.60 -7.11 8.02
C ALA A 208 2.47 -8.15 8.03
N ARG A 209 1.20 -7.72 7.96
CA ARG A 209 0.06 -8.64 7.83
C ARG A 209 0.10 -9.55 6.61
N LEU A 210 0.83 -9.16 5.56
CA LEU A 210 1.01 -10.00 4.37
C LEU A 210 1.90 -11.21 4.67
N PHE A 211 2.90 -11.05 5.54
CA PHE A 211 3.92 -12.08 5.79
C PHE A 211 3.70 -12.84 7.11
N TRP A 212 3.05 -12.21 8.09
CA TRP A 212 2.84 -12.75 9.43
C TRP A 212 1.37 -12.64 9.82
N SER A 213 0.83 -13.70 10.43
CA SER A 213 -0.48 -13.64 11.09
C SER A 213 -0.33 -12.89 12.42
N LEU A 214 -0.63 -11.60 12.38
CA LEU A 214 -0.63 -10.70 13.55
C LEU A 214 -1.97 -10.73 14.28
#